data_AF-A0A1Z4MXP7-F1
#
_entry.id   AF-A0A1Z4MXP7-F1
#
_cell.length_a   1.000
_cell.length_b   1.000
_cell.length_c   1.000
_cell.angle_alpha   90.00
_cell.angle_beta   90.00
_cell.angle_gamma   90.00
#
_symmetry.space_group_name_H-M   'P 1'
#
loop_
_entity.id
_entity.type
_entity.pdbx_description
1 polymer ?
#
loop_
_entity_poly.entity_id
_entity_poly.type
_entity_poly.pdbx_seq_one_letter_code
_entity_poly.pdbx_strand_id
1 'polypeptide(L)'
;MENTANAEKTGLTALTAINIAKVITIILLLIFAVVFGIQDLRQVIYLCLHISYCLWWLLEQWFYPQRRQIFNEPIGISRFLFALLFVGVLYALPGYLAFTNPIPLSITATAIALPLYTFGTLINATADVQKLTAKDYGAGLVRDGIWRFSRNINYFGDLLRYLSFSVVAGSPWAYLLPGIVFAIYLQRVSQKEQSMSAKYPDYDEYQKSSARLIPFIW
;
A
#
# COMPACT_ATOMS: atom_id res chain seq x y z
N MET A 1 20.31 27.81 32.80
CA MET A 1 19.05 27.11 32.46
C MET A 1 19.09 26.86 30.97
N GLU A 2 19.62 25.71 30.55
CA GLU A 2 19.82 25.41 29.13
C GLU A 2 19.74 23.89 28.92
N ASN A 3 19.12 23.50 27.81
CA ASN A 3 18.93 22.14 27.29
C ASN A 3 17.99 21.18 28.03
N THR A 4 16.69 21.33 27.76
CA THR A 4 15.77 20.19 27.58
C THR A 4 15.28 20.16 26.14
N ALA A 5 16.21 19.99 25.19
CA ALA A 5 15.89 19.73 23.80
C ALA A 5 16.11 18.22 23.52
N ASN A 6 15.04 17.56 23.10
CA ASN A 6 15.01 16.23 22.49
C ASN A 6 15.58 15.07 23.30
N ALA A 7 14.81 14.62 24.30
CA ALA A 7 14.69 13.18 24.47
C ALA A 7 13.96 12.64 23.24
N GLU A 8 14.73 12.25 22.21
CA GLU A 8 14.26 11.39 21.13
C GLU A 8 13.52 10.22 21.79
N LYS A 9 12.20 10.16 21.66
CA LYS A 9 11.44 8.97 22.04
C LYS A 9 11.84 7.89 21.05
N THR A 10 12.90 7.14 21.37
CA THR A 10 13.34 5.89 20.72
C THR A 10 12.31 4.79 20.99
N GLY A 11 11.06 5.04 20.61
CA GLY A 11 9.98 4.07 20.63
C GLY A 11 9.79 3.50 19.23
N LEU A 12 9.50 2.20 19.14
CA LEU A 12 9.10 1.57 17.88
C LEU A 12 7.89 2.32 17.31
N THR A 13 8.03 2.91 16.12
CA THR A 13 6.93 3.59 15.43
C THR A 13 6.24 2.65 14.46
N ALA A 14 4.99 2.96 14.08
CA ALA A 14 4.28 2.20 13.06
C ALA A 14 5.05 2.21 11.71
N LEU A 15 5.65 3.34 11.35
CA LEU A 15 6.49 3.47 10.16
C LEU A 15 7.70 2.55 10.21
N THR A 16 8.40 2.49 11.36
CA THR A 16 9.54 1.58 11.54
C THR A 16 9.12 0.13 11.35
N ALA A 17 7.98 -0.27 11.93
CA ALA A 17 7.44 -1.62 11.78
C ALA A 17 7.12 -1.95 10.32
N ILE A 18 6.48 -1.03 9.59
CA ILE A 18 6.13 -1.23 8.18
C ILE A 18 7.40 -1.31 7.32
N ASN A 19 8.40 -0.47 7.56
CA ASN A 19 9.67 -0.49 6.82
C ASN A 19 10.40 -1.83 7.00
N ILE A 20 10.52 -2.31 8.25
CA ILE A 20 11.10 -3.62 8.54
C ILE A 20 10.27 -4.72 7.88
N ALA A 21 8.94 -4.65 7.95
CA ALA A 21 8.07 -5.60 7.29
C ALA A 21 8.30 -5.65 5.77
N LYS A 22 8.45 -4.51 5.07
CA LYS A 22 8.77 -4.50 3.63
C LYS A 22 10.10 -5.19 3.33
N VAL A 23 11.12 -4.98 4.17
CA VAL A 23 12.42 -5.66 4.03
C VAL A 23 12.26 -7.17 4.24
N ILE A 24 11.50 -7.60 5.25
CA ILE A 24 11.18 -9.02 5.48
C ILE A 24 10.49 -9.63 4.26
N THR A 25 9.50 -8.94 3.67
CA THR A 25 8.83 -9.42 2.46
C THR A 25 9.82 -9.61 1.31
N ILE A 26 10.71 -8.64 1.06
CA ILE A 26 11.74 -8.75 0.02
C ILE A 26 12.63 -9.98 0.30
N ILE A 27 13.11 -10.14 1.52
CA ILE A 27 13.96 -11.29 1.91
C ILE A 27 13.23 -12.61 1.66
N LEU A 28 11.96 -12.73 2.05
CA LEU A 28 11.17 -13.93 1.81
C LEU A 28 11.00 -14.24 0.33
N LEU A 29 10.74 -13.23 -0.51
CA LEU A 29 10.64 -13.40 -1.96
C LEU A 29 11.96 -13.86 -2.58
N LEU A 30 13.09 -13.33 -2.11
CA LEU A 30 14.42 -13.78 -2.54
C LEU A 30 14.71 -15.22 -2.06
N ILE A 31 14.31 -15.58 -0.85
CA ILE A 31 14.39 -16.96 -0.36
C ILE A 31 13.57 -17.89 -1.26
N PHE A 32 12.36 -17.50 -1.67
CA PHE A 32 11.55 -18.30 -2.60
C PHE A 32 12.27 -18.50 -3.94
N ALA A 33 12.93 -17.47 -4.46
CA ALA A 33 13.72 -17.57 -5.69
C ALA A 33 14.89 -18.56 -5.57
N VAL A 34 15.56 -18.59 -4.41
CA VAL A 34 16.67 -19.52 -4.15
C VAL A 34 16.17 -20.95 -3.91
N VAL A 35 15.08 -21.12 -3.16
CA VAL A 35 14.58 -22.43 -2.72
C VAL A 35 13.77 -23.14 -3.81
N PHE A 36 12.88 -22.44 -4.50
CA PHE A 36 12.01 -23.01 -5.54
C PHE A 36 12.57 -22.84 -6.96
N GLY A 37 13.53 -21.92 -7.14
CA GLY A 37 14.10 -21.58 -8.43
C GLY A 37 13.18 -20.69 -9.28
N ILE A 38 13.72 -20.21 -10.40
CA ILE A 38 13.00 -19.46 -11.42
C ILE A 38 12.79 -20.41 -12.60
N GLN A 39 11.55 -20.82 -12.83
CA GLN A 39 11.21 -21.80 -13.86
C GLN A 39 10.63 -21.13 -15.10
N ASP A 40 9.85 -20.06 -14.92
CA ASP A 40 9.22 -19.33 -16.01
C ASP A 40 9.04 -17.83 -15.71
N LEU A 41 8.36 -17.12 -16.61
CA LEU A 41 8.13 -15.69 -16.53
C LEU A 41 7.30 -15.28 -15.30
N ARG A 42 6.49 -16.19 -14.73
CA ARG A 42 5.68 -15.99 -13.52
C ARG A 42 6.53 -15.47 -12.37
N GLN A 43 7.61 -16.18 -12.03
CA GLN A 43 8.44 -15.83 -10.88
C GLN A 43 9.19 -14.53 -11.13
N VAL A 44 9.71 -14.34 -12.36
CA VAL A 44 10.40 -13.10 -12.75
C VAL A 44 9.47 -11.89 -12.63
N ILE A 45 8.28 -11.95 -13.25
CA ILE A 45 7.31 -10.85 -13.17
C ILE A 45 6.88 -10.66 -11.72
N TYR A 46 6.58 -11.71 -10.97
CA TYR A 46 6.15 -11.57 -9.59
C TYR A 46 7.20 -10.83 -8.74
N LEU A 47 8.47 -11.22 -8.84
CA LEU A 47 9.57 -10.53 -8.16
C LEU A 47 9.66 -9.07 -8.59
N CYS A 48 9.64 -8.78 -9.90
CA CYS A 48 9.70 -7.43 -10.42
C CYS A 48 8.58 -6.55 -9.86
N LEU A 49 7.34 -7.03 -9.85
CA LEU A 49 6.20 -6.24 -9.36
C LEU A 49 6.25 -6.08 -7.84
N HIS A 50 6.44 -7.15 -7.07
CA HIS A 50 6.30 -7.08 -5.62
C HIS A 50 7.53 -6.45 -4.94
N ILE A 51 8.75 -6.75 -5.41
CA ILE A 51 9.96 -6.10 -4.89
C ILE A 51 9.99 -4.63 -5.27
N SER A 52 9.64 -4.24 -6.51
CA SER A 52 9.62 -2.82 -6.89
C SER A 52 8.62 -2.03 -6.05
N TYR A 53 7.45 -2.60 -5.72
CA TYR A 53 6.50 -1.99 -4.80
C TYR A 53 7.11 -1.76 -3.40
N CYS A 54 7.79 -2.76 -2.84
CA CYS A 54 8.42 -2.65 -1.53
C CYS A 54 9.57 -1.64 -1.54
N LEU A 55 10.39 -1.64 -2.59
CA LEU A 55 11.47 -0.66 -2.78
C LEU A 55 10.91 0.76 -2.93
N TRP A 56 9.84 0.93 -3.72
CA TRP A 56 9.20 2.23 -3.88
C TRP A 56 8.73 2.79 -2.53
N TRP A 57 8.08 1.98 -1.70
CA TRP A 57 7.68 2.39 -0.35
C TRP A 57 8.85 2.92 0.50
N LEU A 58 10.02 2.27 0.42
CA LEU A 58 11.22 2.66 1.17
C LEU A 58 11.86 3.93 0.57
N LEU A 59 11.97 4.01 -0.76
CA LEU A 59 12.57 5.13 -1.47
C LEU A 59 11.73 6.41 -1.39
N GLU A 60 10.41 6.28 -1.42
CA GLU A 60 9.48 7.41 -1.39
C GLU A 60 9.65 8.27 -0.12
N GLN A 61 10.04 7.66 1.00
CA GLN A 61 10.33 8.38 2.25
C GLN A 61 11.64 9.18 2.22
N TRP A 62 12.52 8.87 1.28
CA TRP A 62 13.73 9.64 1.02
C TRP A 62 13.44 10.80 0.08
N PHE A 63 12.67 10.56 -1.00
CA PHE A 63 12.23 11.62 -1.92
C PHE A 63 11.28 12.63 -1.27
N TYR A 64 10.39 12.17 -0.38
CA TYR A 64 9.39 13.00 0.29
C TYR A 64 9.50 12.84 1.81
N PRO A 65 10.44 13.56 2.48
CA PRO A 65 10.67 13.43 3.92
C PRO A 65 9.44 13.69 4.78
N GLN A 66 8.48 14.50 4.31
CA GLN A 66 7.18 14.73 4.95
C GLN A 66 6.40 13.43 5.17
N ARG A 67 6.59 12.42 4.30
CA ARG A 67 5.95 11.10 4.47
C ARG A 67 6.42 10.37 5.71
N ARG A 68 7.60 10.70 6.26
CA ARG A 68 8.07 10.12 7.53
C ARG A 68 7.23 10.55 8.73
N GLN A 69 6.44 11.62 8.60
CA GLN A 69 5.48 12.03 9.62
C GLN A 69 4.19 11.18 9.57
N ILE A 70 3.92 10.50 8.45
CA ILE A 70 2.81 9.57 8.31
C ILE A 70 3.22 8.24 8.96
N PHE A 71 2.35 7.70 9.82
CA PHE A 71 2.62 6.51 10.63
C PHE A 71 3.75 6.68 11.67
N ASN A 72 4.06 7.91 12.06
CA ASN A 72 5.12 8.18 13.06
C ASN A 72 4.65 8.03 14.51
N GLU A 73 3.43 7.52 14.74
CA GLU A 73 2.95 7.27 16.09
C GLU A 73 3.73 6.13 16.76
N PRO A 74 4.08 6.26 18.05
CA PRO A 74 4.67 5.17 18.81
C PRO A 74 3.66 4.04 18.94
N ILE A 75 4.13 2.80 18.79
CA ILE A 75 3.31 1.61 18.92
C ILE A 75 3.89 0.62 19.93
N GLY A 76 3.01 -0.13 20.59
CA GLY A 76 3.41 -1.21 21.47
C GLY A 76 3.92 -2.44 20.70
N ILE A 77 4.63 -3.32 21.41
CA ILE A 77 5.24 -4.54 20.88
C ILE A 77 4.22 -5.41 20.13
N SER A 78 3.00 -5.57 20.65
CA SER A 78 1.97 -6.40 20.00
C SER A 78 1.61 -5.89 18.60
N ARG A 79 1.45 -4.57 18.43
CA ARG A 79 1.13 -3.96 17.12
C ARG A 79 2.32 -4.01 16.18
N PHE A 80 3.53 -3.90 16.73
CA PHE A 80 4.78 -4.05 15.98
C PHE A 80 4.90 -5.47 15.41
N LEU A 81 4.77 -6.49 16.26
CA LEU A 81 4.80 -7.90 15.84
C LEU A 81 3.68 -8.23 14.84
N PHE A 82 2.48 -7.70 15.06
CA PHE A 82 1.39 -7.85 14.10
C PHE A 82 1.74 -7.28 12.72
N ALA A 83 2.36 -6.09 12.67
CA ALA A 83 2.80 -5.50 11.40
C ALA A 83 3.86 -6.36 10.70
N LEU A 84 4.82 -6.94 11.45
CA LEU A 84 5.81 -7.85 10.87
C LEU A 84 5.18 -9.15 10.34
N LEU A 85 4.26 -9.74 11.09
CA LEU A 85 3.57 -10.95 10.65
C LEU A 85 2.67 -10.67 9.43
N PHE A 86 1.85 -9.62 9.51
CA PHE A 86 0.86 -9.34 8.49
C PHE A 86 1.50 -8.73 7.23
N VAL A 87 2.22 -7.62 7.37
CA VAL A 87 2.84 -6.92 6.24
C VAL A 87 4.14 -7.59 5.81
N GLY A 88 4.88 -8.23 6.72
CA GLY A 88 6.15 -8.86 6.38
C GLY A 88 5.99 -10.25 5.79
N VAL A 89 5.21 -11.11 6.46
CA VAL A 89 5.05 -12.52 6.08
C VAL A 89 3.82 -12.76 5.23
N LEU A 90 2.62 -12.36 5.67
CA LEU A 90 1.38 -12.68 4.95
C LEU A 90 1.31 -12.00 3.58
N TYR A 91 1.90 -10.82 3.42
CA TYR A 91 2.02 -10.18 2.10
C TYR A 91 2.83 -11.04 1.12
N ALA A 92 3.79 -11.86 1.58
CA ALA A 92 4.55 -12.75 0.73
C ALA A 92 3.74 -13.98 0.25
N LEU A 93 2.52 -14.21 0.77
CA LEU A 93 1.68 -15.36 0.42
C LEU A 93 1.42 -15.51 -1.09
N PRO A 94 1.00 -14.47 -1.84
CA PRO A 94 0.85 -14.61 -3.29
C PRO A 94 2.18 -14.92 -3.99
N GLY A 95 3.31 -14.53 -3.39
CA GLY A 95 4.65 -14.83 -3.90
C GLY A 95 4.98 -16.29 -3.73
N TYR A 96 4.77 -16.84 -2.53
CA TYR A 96 4.86 -18.27 -2.30
C TYR A 96 4.02 -19.04 -3.32
N LEU A 97 2.75 -18.65 -3.49
CA LEU A 97 1.84 -19.28 -4.46
C LEU A 97 2.33 -19.12 -5.91
N ALA A 98 2.93 -18.00 -6.29
CA ALA A 98 3.52 -17.80 -7.62
C ALA A 98 4.72 -18.72 -7.86
N PHE A 99 5.57 -18.94 -6.84
CA PHE A 99 6.74 -19.81 -6.93
C PHE A 99 6.38 -21.29 -6.93
N THR A 100 5.31 -21.69 -6.26
CA THR A 100 4.86 -23.09 -6.21
C THR A 100 3.80 -23.44 -7.26
N ASN A 101 3.42 -22.50 -8.13
CA ASN A 101 2.44 -22.77 -9.18
C ASN A 101 3.12 -23.48 -10.37
N PRO A 102 2.76 -24.75 -10.67
CA PRO A 102 3.38 -25.49 -11.77
C PRO A 102 2.87 -25.03 -13.15
N ILE A 103 1.82 -24.22 -13.20
CA ILE A 103 1.23 -23.73 -14.45
C ILE A 103 2.00 -22.47 -14.89
N PRO A 104 2.60 -22.44 -16.10
CA PRO A 104 3.27 -21.26 -16.60
C PRO A 104 2.35 -20.03 -16.65
N LEU A 105 2.91 -18.82 -16.54
CA LEU A 105 2.12 -17.60 -16.67
C LEU A 105 1.54 -17.46 -18.09
N SER A 106 0.21 -17.34 -18.18
CA SER A 106 -0.46 -17.15 -19.47
C SER A 106 -0.33 -15.71 -19.96
N ILE A 107 -0.38 -15.51 -21.28
CA ILE A 107 -0.39 -14.17 -21.91
C ILE A 107 -1.57 -13.35 -21.38
N THR A 108 -2.75 -13.95 -21.21
CA THR A 108 -3.93 -13.28 -20.65
C THR A 108 -3.69 -12.79 -19.22
N ALA A 109 -3.10 -13.63 -18.36
CA ALA A 109 -2.79 -13.23 -16.99
C ALA A 109 -1.77 -12.08 -16.98
N THR A 110 -0.74 -12.12 -17.84
CA THR A 110 0.22 -11.02 -18.01
C THR A 110 -0.45 -9.73 -18.48
N ALA A 111 -1.32 -9.82 -19.49
CA ALA A 111 -2.05 -8.70 -20.07
C ALA A 111 -3.02 -8.04 -19.09
N ILE A 112 -3.48 -8.77 -18.06
CA ILE A 112 -4.31 -8.23 -16.97
C ILE A 112 -3.45 -7.68 -15.84
N ALA A 113 -2.44 -8.44 -15.40
CA ALA A 113 -1.61 -8.10 -14.25
C ALA A 113 -0.79 -6.82 -14.45
N LEU A 114 -0.16 -6.65 -15.61
CA LEU A 114 0.73 -5.50 -15.84
C LEU A 114 -0.02 -4.17 -15.84
N PRO A 115 -1.17 -4.01 -16.53
CA PRO A 115 -1.98 -2.80 -16.41
C PRO A 115 -2.48 -2.54 -14.99
N LEU A 116 -2.94 -3.58 -14.26
CA LEU A 116 -3.38 -3.43 -12.87
C LEU A 116 -2.28 -2.86 -11.98
N TYR A 117 -1.07 -3.39 -12.08
CA TYR A 117 0.07 -2.90 -11.31
C TYR A 117 0.47 -1.48 -11.73
N THR A 118 0.55 -1.24 -13.03
CA THR A 118 1.01 0.03 -13.59
C THR A 118 0.05 1.16 -13.23
N PHE A 119 -1.23 1.02 -13.54
CA PHE A 119 -2.23 2.03 -13.19
C PHE A 119 -2.43 2.12 -11.68
N GLY A 120 -2.39 1.01 -10.94
CA GLY A 120 -2.44 1.03 -9.48
C GLY A 120 -1.31 1.87 -8.86
N THR A 121 -0.09 1.71 -9.37
CA THR A 121 1.08 2.49 -8.94
C THR A 121 0.95 3.96 -9.32
N LEU A 122 0.60 4.26 -10.57
CA LEU A 122 0.44 5.64 -11.04
C LEU A 122 -0.66 6.37 -10.26
N ILE A 123 -1.82 5.75 -10.05
CA ILE A 123 -2.93 6.31 -9.28
C ILE A 123 -2.50 6.59 -7.84
N ASN A 124 -1.86 5.62 -7.17
CA ASN A 124 -1.43 5.78 -5.79
C ASN A 124 -0.39 6.89 -5.63
N ALA A 125 0.67 6.87 -6.45
CA ALA A 125 1.75 7.86 -6.39
C ALA A 125 1.26 9.27 -6.73
N THR A 126 0.45 9.44 -7.79
CA THR A 126 -0.07 10.75 -8.18
C THR A 126 -1.02 11.32 -7.14
N ALA A 127 -1.88 10.49 -6.53
CA ALA A 127 -2.78 10.92 -5.47
C ALA A 127 -2.00 11.42 -4.24
N ASP A 128 -0.98 10.67 -3.82
CA ASP A 128 -0.16 11.04 -2.68
C ASP A 128 0.69 12.28 -2.94
N VAL A 129 1.34 12.40 -4.11
CA VAL A 129 2.10 13.59 -4.50
C VAL A 129 1.19 14.81 -4.59
N GLN A 130 0.04 14.73 -5.26
CA GLN A 130 -0.91 15.86 -5.35
C GLN A 130 -1.33 16.33 -3.94
N LYS A 131 -1.66 15.38 -3.05
CA LYS A 131 -2.11 15.70 -1.70
C LYS A 131 -0.99 16.30 -0.85
N LEU A 132 0.22 15.75 -0.91
CA LEU A 132 1.38 16.26 -0.18
C LEU A 132 1.72 17.68 -0.64
N THR A 133 1.86 17.88 -1.96
CA THR A 133 2.15 19.19 -2.53
C THR A 133 1.07 20.21 -2.14
N ALA A 134 -0.21 19.89 -2.31
CA ALA A 134 -1.28 20.82 -1.92
C ALA A 134 -1.21 21.19 -0.42
N LYS A 135 -0.87 20.23 0.45
CA LYS A 135 -0.72 20.47 1.88
C LYS A 135 0.49 21.35 2.22
N ASP A 136 1.60 21.19 1.52
CA ASP A 136 2.78 22.05 1.69
C ASP A 136 2.47 23.51 1.31
N TYR A 137 1.57 23.74 0.35
CA TYR A 137 1.05 25.07 0.00
C TYR A 137 -0.12 25.54 0.88
N GLY A 138 -0.40 24.88 2.00
CA GLY A 138 -1.40 25.30 2.98
C GLY A 138 -2.84 24.96 2.60
N ALA A 139 -3.07 24.08 1.63
CA ALA A 139 -4.43 23.70 1.25
C ALA A 139 -5.19 23.00 2.39
N GLY A 140 -6.47 23.34 2.51
CA GLY A 140 -7.45 22.68 3.37
C GLY A 140 -7.85 21.29 2.84
N LEU A 141 -9.12 21.07 2.55
CA LEU A 141 -9.58 19.81 1.99
C LEU A 141 -9.13 19.69 0.51
N VAL A 142 -8.35 18.65 0.19
CA VAL A 142 -7.96 18.34 -1.20
C VAL A 142 -9.06 17.49 -1.83
N ARG A 143 -9.72 18.02 -2.86
CA ARG A 143 -10.90 17.40 -3.50
C ARG A 143 -10.92 17.54 -5.03
N ASP A 144 -9.85 18.03 -5.62
CA ASP A 144 -9.69 18.30 -7.05
C ASP A 144 -8.81 17.23 -7.74
N GLY A 145 -8.56 17.39 -9.04
CA GLY A 145 -7.68 16.48 -9.78
C GLY A 145 -8.14 15.02 -9.70
N ILE A 146 -7.26 14.12 -9.25
CA ILE A 146 -7.60 12.69 -9.12
C ILE A 146 -8.49 12.42 -7.90
N TRP A 147 -8.40 13.25 -6.85
CA TRP A 147 -9.20 13.14 -5.63
C TRP A 147 -10.68 13.46 -5.89
N ARG A 148 -11.03 14.16 -6.98
CA ARG A 148 -12.44 14.39 -7.34
C ARG A 148 -13.22 13.08 -7.56
N PHE A 149 -12.54 12.04 -8.06
CA PHE A 149 -13.20 10.79 -8.43
C PHE A 149 -13.43 9.86 -7.23
N SER A 150 -12.53 9.89 -6.23
CA SER A 150 -12.67 9.09 -5.03
C SER A 150 -11.93 9.71 -3.83
N ARG A 151 -12.58 9.73 -2.67
CA ARG A 151 -12.03 10.22 -1.39
C ARG A 151 -10.89 9.36 -0.83
N ASN A 152 -10.72 8.16 -1.38
CA ASN A 152 -9.69 7.20 -1.02
C ASN A 152 -9.05 6.59 -2.27
N ILE A 153 -8.84 7.40 -3.31
CA ILE A 153 -8.31 6.95 -4.60
C ILE A 153 -6.93 6.28 -4.48
N ASN A 154 -6.11 6.70 -3.51
CA ASN A 154 -4.82 6.06 -3.25
C ASN A 154 -4.97 4.61 -2.73
N TYR A 155 -6.00 4.33 -1.91
CA TYR A 155 -6.33 2.97 -1.46
C TYR A 155 -6.84 2.10 -2.61
N PHE A 156 -7.58 2.69 -3.56
CA PHE A 156 -7.96 1.98 -4.78
C PHE A 156 -6.73 1.58 -5.59
N GLY A 157 -5.77 2.50 -5.77
CA GLY A 157 -4.48 2.18 -6.41
C GLY A 157 -3.73 1.03 -5.71
N ASP A 158 -3.73 1.00 -4.37
CA ASP A 158 -3.16 -0.10 -3.59
C ASP A 158 -3.83 -1.45 -3.90
N LEU A 159 -5.16 -1.48 -3.93
CA LEU A 159 -5.91 -2.71 -4.23
C LEU A 159 -5.61 -3.23 -5.64
N LEU A 160 -5.48 -2.35 -6.63
CA LEU A 160 -5.10 -2.76 -8.00
C LEU A 160 -3.72 -3.44 -8.02
N ARG A 161 -2.75 -2.96 -7.23
CA ARG A 161 -1.43 -3.60 -7.11
C ARG A 161 -1.53 -5.00 -6.49
N TYR A 162 -2.29 -5.16 -5.40
CA TYR A 162 -2.46 -6.47 -4.77
C TYR A 162 -3.26 -7.46 -5.63
N LEU A 163 -4.22 -6.97 -6.41
CA LEU A 163 -4.91 -7.78 -7.42
C LEU A 163 -3.94 -8.24 -8.51
N SER A 164 -3.03 -7.37 -8.97
CA SER A 164 -1.98 -7.77 -9.92
C SER A 164 -1.14 -8.92 -9.38
N PHE A 165 -0.67 -8.84 -8.12
CA PHE A 165 0.07 -9.94 -7.49
C PHE A 165 -0.74 -11.24 -7.45
N SER A 166 -2.04 -11.14 -7.19
CA SER A 166 -2.94 -12.30 -7.14
C SER A 166 -3.13 -12.95 -8.51
N VAL A 167 -3.25 -12.14 -9.56
CA VAL A 167 -3.33 -12.63 -10.95
C VAL A 167 -2.03 -13.34 -11.35
N VAL A 168 -0.87 -12.76 -11.04
CA VAL A 168 0.44 -13.39 -11.33
C VAL A 168 0.67 -14.63 -10.45
N ALA A 169 0.12 -14.70 -9.24
CA ALA A 169 0.18 -15.92 -8.44
C ALA A 169 -0.61 -17.08 -9.08
N GLY A 170 -1.69 -16.78 -9.80
CA GLY A 170 -2.48 -17.79 -10.52
C GLY A 170 -3.17 -18.79 -9.59
N SER A 171 -3.48 -18.39 -8.36
CA SER A 171 -4.14 -19.22 -7.34
C SER A 171 -5.29 -18.46 -6.70
N PRO A 172 -6.48 -19.06 -6.52
CA PRO A 172 -7.59 -18.41 -5.82
C PRO A 172 -7.23 -17.94 -4.41
N TRP A 173 -6.35 -18.67 -3.72
CA TRP A 173 -5.88 -18.32 -2.38
C TRP A 173 -5.09 -17.01 -2.32
N ALA A 174 -4.50 -16.58 -3.44
CA ALA A 174 -3.77 -15.32 -3.50
C ALA A 174 -4.68 -14.10 -3.29
N TYR A 175 -5.97 -14.23 -3.66
CA TYR A 175 -6.97 -13.16 -3.52
C TYR A 175 -7.39 -12.91 -2.06
N LEU A 176 -6.98 -13.76 -1.11
CA LEU A 176 -7.13 -13.48 0.31
C LEU A 176 -6.41 -12.18 0.70
N LEU A 177 -5.25 -11.89 0.11
CA LEU A 177 -4.50 -10.66 0.41
C LEU A 177 -5.30 -9.39 0.07
N PRO A 178 -5.71 -9.14 -1.19
CA PRO A 178 -6.53 -7.97 -1.51
C PRO A 178 -7.87 -7.97 -0.79
N GLY A 179 -8.49 -9.14 -0.54
CA GLY A 179 -9.74 -9.25 0.21
C GLY A 179 -9.62 -8.77 1.66
N ILE A 180 -8.58 -9.21 2.39
CA ILE A 180 -8.33 -8.78 3.77
C ILE A 180 -7.97 -7.30 3.81
N VAL A 181 -7.12 -6.83 2.88
CA VAL A 181 -6.75 -5.41 2.79
C VAL A 181 -7.97 -4.53 2.52
N PHE A 182 -8.86 -4.95 1.61
CA PHE A 182 -10.12 -4.27 1.34
C PHE A 182 -10.96 -4.16 2.62
N ALA A 183 -11.14 -5.26 3.36
CA ALA A 183 -11.89 -5.24 4.63
C ALA A 183 -11.29 -4.26 5.66
N ILE A 184 -9.95 -4.22 5.79
CA ILE A 184 -9.24 -3.26 6.65
C ILE A 184 -9.51 -1.82 6.17
N TYR A 185 -9.50 -1.58 4.85
CA TYR A 185 -9.82 -0.26 4.29
C TYR A 185 -11.26 0.16 4.56
N LEU A 186 -12.26 -0.73 4.53
CA LEU A 186 -13.64 -0.38 4.88
C LEU A 186 -13.73 0.26 6.27
N GLN A 187 -13.05 -0.34 7.25
CA GLN A 187 -13.00 0.19 8.61
C GLN A 187 -12.25 1.52 8.67
N ARG A 188 -11.05 1.59 8.07
CA ARG A 188 -10.22 2.81 8.06
C ARG A 188 -10.92 3.99 7.37
N VAL A 189 -11.61 3.74 6.26
CA VAL A 189 -12.36 4.76 5.54
C VAL A 189 -13.50 5.29 6.40
N SER A 190 -14.24 4.42 7.10
CA SER A 190 -15.33 4.84 7.97
C SER A 190 -14.85 5.73 9.13
N GLN A 191 -13.73 5.36 9.77
CA GLN A 191 -13.10 6.19 10.81
C GLN A 191 -12.58 7.52 10.26
N LYS A 192 -11.94 7.48 9.09
CA LYS A 192 -11.45 8.67 8.40
C LYS A 192 -12.60 9.62 8.07
N GLU A 193 -13.72 9.13 7.54
CA GLU A 193 -14.87 9.98 7.21
C GLU A 193 -15.44 10.71 8.42
N GLN A 194 -15.57 10.03 9.58
CA GLN A 194 -16.01 10.68 10.82
C GLN A 194 -15.06 11.83 11.23
N SER A 195 -13.75 11.60 11.18
CA SER A 195 -12.76 12.64 11.47
C SER A 195 -12.79 13.78 10.46
N MET A 196 -13.02 13.49 9.19
CA MET A 196 -13.05 14.49 8.12
C MET A 196 -14.29 15.37 8.20
N SER A 197 -15.48 14.80 8.45
CA SER A 197 -16.73 15.56 8.67
C SER A 197 -16.61 16.51 9.86
N ALA A 198 -15.94 16.09 10.95
CA ALA A 198 -15.70 16.95 12.10
C ALA A 198 -14.68 18.07 11.83
N LYS A 199 -13.74 17.85 10.90
CA LYS A 199 -12.62 18.76 10.62
C LYS A 199 -12.92 19.78 9.51
N TYR A 200 -13.68 19.40 8.50
CA TYR A 200 -13.90 20.20 7.30
C TYR A 200 -15.40 20.46 7.09
N PRO A 201 -15.87 21.71 7.22
CA PRO A 201 -17.28 22.07 7.01
C PRO A 201 -17.80 21.67 5.62
N ASP A 202 -16.95 21.78 4.60
CA ASP A 202 -17.31 21.49 3.20
C ASP A 202 -17.21 19.99 2.83
N TYR A 203 -16.95 19.11 3.81
CA TYR A 203 -16.75 17.69 3.53
C TYR A 203 -18.02 17.01 2.99
N ASP A 204 -19.19 17.43 3.46
CA ASP A 204 -20.48 16.88 3.02
C ASP A 204 -20.72 17.12 1.52
N GLU A 205 -20.28 18.27 0.99
CA GLU A 205 -20.34 18.56 -0.45
C GLU A 205 -19.39 17.64 -1.23
N TYR A 206 -18.20 17.38 -0.70
CA TYR A 206 -17.26 16.45 -1.31
C TYR A 206 -17.79 15.01 -1.31
N GLN A 207 -18.50 14.60 -0.25
CA GLN A 207 -19.11 13.27 -0.20
C GLN A 207 -20.17 13.05 -1.28
N LYS A 208 -20.94 14.09 -1.61
CA LYS A 208 -22.00 14.03 -2.64
C LYS A 208 -21.44 13.98 -4.07
N SER A 209 -20.23 14.48 -4.29
CA SER A 209 -19.64 14.67 -5.62
C SER A 209 -18.51 13.67 -5.96
N SER A 210 -18.18 12.75 -5.06
CA SER A 210 -17.09 11.79 -5.23
C SER A 210 -17.47 10.38 -4.76
N ALA A 211 -16.80 9.36 -5.31
CA ALA A 211 -16.89 8.01 -4.77
C ALA A 211 -16.12 7.90 -3.44
N ARG A 212 -16.47 6.90 -2.64
CA ARG A 212 -15.84 6.55 -1.38
C ARG A 212 -14.50 5.85 -1.61
N LEU A 213 -14.42 4.89 -2.52
CA LEU A 213 -13.21 4.11 -2.78
C LEU A 213 -13.03 3.80 -4.27
N ILE A 214 -13.96 3.09 -4.90
CA ILE A 214 -13.91 2.65 -6.30
C ILE A 214 -14.56 3.73 -7.17
N PRO A 215 -13.80 4.44 -8.03
CA PRO A 215 -14.33 5.47 -8.90
C PRO A 215 -15.55 4.99 -9.69
N PHE A 216 -16.58 5.84 -9.75
CA PHE A 216 -17.84 5.59 -10.48
C PHE A 216 -18.70 4.42 -9.99
N ILE A 217 -18.32 3.75 -8.90
CA ILE A 217 -19.05 2.59 -8.35
C ILE A 217 -19.43 2.85 -6.90
N TRP A 218 -18.43 3.03 -6.03
CA TRP A 218 -18.68 3.15 -4.59
C TRP A 218 -17.64 3.97 -3.88
#